data_AF-A0A2W2K664-F1
#
_entry.id   AF-A0A2W2K664-F1
#
_cell.length_a   1.000
_cell.length_b   1.000
_cell.length_c   1.000
_cell.angle_alpha   90.00
_cell.angle_beta   90.00
_cell.angle_gamma   90.00
#
_symmetry.space_group_name_H-M   'P 1'
#
loop_
_entity.id
_entity.type
_entity.pdbx_description
1 polymer ?
#
loop_
_entity_poly.entity_id
_entity_poly.type
_entity_poly.pdbx_seq_one_letter_code
_entity_poly.pdbx_strand_id
1 'polypeptide(L)'
;MTTTDHAHDSGAHSDPTLYRTPADAVAAPPEELAYVVGFDPTAQRADALFTVGTDPESPLYGRVISHAELPDLGNELHHFGWNACSSALAHAGHHHAARRYLIVPGLRSSRLHVFDTGP
;
A
#
# COMPACT_ATOMS: atom_id res chain seq x y z
N MET A 1 12.74 -16.83 -28.45
CA MET A 1 11.74 -16.58 -27.39
C MET A 1 10.79 -15.55 -27.94
N THR A 2 9.69 -16.00 -28.53
CA THR A 2 8.73 -15.16 -29.24
C THR A 2 7.81 -14.53 -28.20
N THR A 3 7.92 -13.23 -27.98
CA THR A 3 6.97 -12.43 -27.21
C THR A 3 5.66 -12.41 -27.99
N THR A 4 4.66 -13.10 -27.49
CA THR A 4 3.28 -12.91 -27.95
C THR A 4 2.86 -11.49 -27.61
N ASP A 5 2.59 -10.69 -28.64
CA ASP A 5 1.91 -9.41 -28.50
C ASP A 5 0.52 -9.67 -27.89
N HIS A 6 0.37 -9.36 -26.62
CA HIS A 6 -0.94 -9.27 -26.00
C HIS A 6 -1.55 -7.93 -26.42
N ALA A 7 -2.53 -8.00 -27.31
CA ALA A 7 -3.37 -6.86 -27.66
C ALA A 7 -3.84 -6.14 -26.38
N HIS A 8 -3.62 -4.83 -26.33
CA HIS A 8 -4.09 -3.97 -25.25
C HIS A 8 -5.62 -3.98 -25.20
N ASP A 9 -6.17 -4.87 -24.38
CA ASP A 9 -7.58 -4.80 -23.99
C ASP A 9 -7.79 -3.52 -23.18
N SER A 10 -8.51 -2.59 -23.80
CA SER A 10 -8.89 -1.28 -23.27
C SER A 10 -10.09 -1.37 -22.31
N GLY A 11 -10.22 -2.48 -21.59
CA GLY A 11 -11.00 -2.53 -20.36
C GLY A 11 -10.34 -1.63 -19.31
N ALA A 12 -10.75 -0.36 -19.26
CA ALA A 12 -10.31 0.59 -18.26
C ALA A 12 -10.73 0.09 -16.87
N HIS A 13 -9.77 -0.44 -16.11
CA HIS A 13 -9.96 -0.62 -14.68
C HIS A 13 -9.96 0.77 -14.03
N SER A 14 -10.81 0.99 -13.03
CA SER A 14 -11.05 2.33 -12.48
C SER A 14 -9.91 2.87 -11.64
N ASP A 15 -9.00 2.01 -11.17
CA ASP A 15 -7.89 2.40 -10.32
C ASP A 15 -6.62 2.62 -11.17
N PRO A 16 -6.11 3.87 -11.23
CA PRO A 16 -4.95 4.22 -12.05
C PRO A 16 -3.62 3.67 -11.51
N THR A 17 -3.62 3.07 -10.32
CA THR A 17 -2.43 2.49 -9.68
C THR A 17 -2.29 0.98 -9.92
N LEU A 18 -3.14 0.41 -10.79
CA LEU A 18 -3.10 -0.97 -11.23
C LEU A 18 -2.51 -1.06 -12.63
N TYR A 19 -1.38 -1.75 -12.74
CA TYR A 19 -0.57 -1.80 -13.96
C TYR A 19 -0.59 -3.19 -14.57
N ARG A 20 -0.84 -3.31 -15.89
CA ARG A 20 -0.86 -4.62 -16.56
C ARG A 20 0.54 -5.21 -16.73
N THR A 21 1.55 -4.36 -16.87
CA THR A 21 2.94 -4.79 -17.07
C THR A 21 3.90 -4.09 -16.10
N PRO A 22 5.09 -4.67 -15.85
CA PRO A 22 6.15 -3.97 -15.13
C PRO A 22 6.60 -2.68 -15.80
N ALA A 23 6.57 -2.60 -17.14
CA ALA A 23 6.93 -1.39 -17.87
C ALA A 23 5.95 -0.25 -17.59
N ASP A 24 4.65 -0.54 -17.56
CA ASP A 24 3.62 0.45 -17.18
C ASP A 24 3.83 0.94 -15.74
N ALA A 25 4.20 0.04 -14.82
CA ALA A 25 4.47 0.39 -13.43
C ALA A 25 5.72 1.27 -13.26
N VAL A 26 6.77 1.05 -14.05
CA VAL A 26 7.98 1.89 -14.06
C VAL A 26 7.72 3.27 -14.67
N ALA A 27 6.84 3.34 -15.66
CA ALA A 27 6.48 4.60 -16.33
C ALA A 27 5.42 5.44 -15.57
N ALA A 28 4.86 4.89 -14.50
CA ALA A 28 3.84 5.56 -13.69
C ALA A 28 4.41 6.77 -12.92
N PRO A 29 3.56 7.70 -12.46
CA PRO A 29 4.00 8.80 -11.62
C PRO A 29 4.76 8.34 -10.37
N PRO A 30 5.79 9.08 -9.92
CA PRO A 30 6.47 8.83 -8.65
C PRO A 30 5.51 8.88 -7.46
N GLU A 31 5.87 8.21 -6.37
CA GLU A 31 5.11 8.24 -5.14
C GLU A 31 5.24 9.58 -4.39
N GLU A 32 4.11 10.09 -3.89
CA GLU A 32 4.08 11.31 -3.06
C GLU A 32 4.07 11.00 -1.56
N LEU A 33 3.76 9.75 -1.20
CA LEU A 33 3.68 9.25 0.17
C LEU A 33 4.36 7.89 0.34
N ALA A 34 4.97 7.68 1.50
CA ALA A 34 5.43 6.38 1.98
C ALA A 34 4.75 6.01 3.31
N TYR A 35 4.20 4.79 3.36
CA TYR A 35 3.64 4.21 4.57
C TYR A 35 4.69 3.37 5.30
N VAL A 36 4.87 3.63 6.59
CA VAL A 36 5.87 2.96 7.43
C VAL A 36 5.22 2.50 8.71
N VAL A 37 5.31 1.22 9.04
CA VAL A 37 4.89 0.74 10.37
C VAL A 37 6.05 0.83 11.35
N GLY A 38 5.76 1.29 12.56
CA GLY A 38 6.70 1.26 13.67
C GLY A 38 6.08 0.54 14.85
N PHE A 39 6.93 -0.13 15.63
CA PHE A 39 6.53 -0.84 16.82
C PHE A 39 7.51 -0.58 17.95
N ASP A 40 7.04 -0.75 19.18
CA ASP A 40 7.89 -0.74 20.37
C ASP A 40 8.21 -2.20 20.78
N PRO A 41 9.48 -2.65 20.70
CA PRO A 41 9.83 -4.01 21.07
C PRO A 41 9.53 -4.33 22.54
N THR A 42 9.43 -3.32 23.41
CA THR A 42 9.10 -3.45 24.83
C THR A 42 7.59 -3.44 25.11
N ALA A 43 6.78 -3.16 24.09
CA ALA A 43 5.32 -3.05 24.18
C ALA A 43 4.83 -2.06 25.25
N GLN A 44 5.59 -0.99 25.53
CA GLN A 44 5.18 0.09 26.43
C GLN A 44 4.51 1.24 25.66
N ARG A 45 4.69 1.31 24.34
CA ARG A 45 4.04 2.25 23.44
C ARG A 45 3.23 1.50 22.37
N ALA A 46 2.15 2.13 21.92
CA ALA A 46 1.36 1.62 20.82
C ALA A 46 2.19 1.59 19.54
N ASP A 47 1.99 0.53 18.76
CA ASP A 47 2.47 0.49 17.39
C ASP A 47 1.66 1.48 16.55
N ALA A 48 2.25 1.98 15.47
CA ALA A 48 1.61 2.97 14.63
C ALA A 48 1.95 2.80 13.15
N LEU A 49 1.03 3.24 12.31
CA LEU A 49 1.27 3.53 10.91
C LEU A 49 1.67 5.00 10.78
N PHE A 50 2.86 5.26 10.25
CA PHE A 50 3.37 6.59 9.94
C PHE A 50 3.25 6.84 8.43
N THR A 51 2.75 8.02 8.06
CA THR A 51 2.73 8.49 6.68
C THR A 51 3.85 9.50 6.51
N VAL A 52 4.77 9.25 5.60
CA VAL A 52 5.93 10.09 5.30
C VAL A 52 5.73 10.75 3.93
N GLY A 53 5.97 12.05 3.82
CA GLY A 53 5.97 12.75 2.53
C GLY A 53 7.23 12.45 1.71
N THR A 54 7.07 12.10 0.44
CA THR A 54 8.18 11.71 -0.46
C THR A 54 8.37 12.62 -1.68
N ASP A 55 7.52 13.63 -1.86
CA ASP A 55 7.72 14.66 -2.89
C ASP A 55 8.90 15.59 -2.52
N PRO A 56 10.02 15.60 -3.29
CA PRO A 56 11.18 16.46 -3.02
C PRO A 56 10.89 17.97 -3.10
N GLU A 57 9.85 18.38 -3.82
CA GLU A 57 9.48 19.80 -3.97
C GLU A 57 8.59 20.28 -2.80
N SER A 58 8.10 19.35 -1.97
CA SER A 58 7.27 19.66 -0.82
C SER A 58 8.10 20.10 0.39
N PRO A 59 7.69 21.12 1.17
CA PRO A 59 8.33 21.47 2.44
C PRO A 59 8.22 20.35 3.50
N LEU A 60 7.38 19.34 3.26
CA LEU A 60 7.19 18.17 4.11
C LEU A 60 8.03 16.96 3.66
N TYR A 61 8.90 17.10 2.66
CA TYR A 61 9.76 16.02 2.19
C TYR A 61 10.58 15.38 3.32
N GLY A 62 10.51 14.06 3.43
CA GLY A 62 11.22 13.28 4.45
C GLY A 62 10.70 13.48 5.88
N ARG A 63 9.48 14.02 6.06
CA ARG A 63 8.83 14.20 7.36
C ARG A 63 7.64 13.26 7.50
N VAL A 64 7.38 12.85 8.75
CA VAL A 64 6.10 12.23 9.13
C VAL A 64 5.03 13.31 9.07
N ILE A 65 4.06 13.17 8.17
CA ILE A 65 2.98 14.13 7.97
C ILE A 65 1.70 13.74 8.70
N SER A 66 1.52 12.44 8.99
CA SER A 66 0.44 11.92 9.82
C SER A 66 0.84 10.58 10.45
N HIS A 67 0.13 10.18 11.50
CA HIS A 67 0.27 8.86 12.09
C HIS A 67 -1.07 8.37 12.64
N ALA A 68 -1.26 7.06 12.63
CA ALA A 68 -2.39 6.37 13.22
C ALA A 68 -1.88 5.32 14.21
N GLU A 69 -2.09 5.57 15.51
CA GLU A 69 -1.72 4.64 16.58
C GLU A 69 -2.77 3.55 16.74
N LEU A 70 -2.34 2.33 17.04
CA LEU A 70 -3.24 1.24 17.40
C LEU A 70 -3.72 1.38 18.85
N PRO A 71 -4.96 0.93 19.16
CA PRO A 71 -5.48 0.98 20.53
C PRO A 71 -4.80 -0.04 21.46
N ASP A 72 -4.20 -1.09 20.91
CA ASP A 72 -3.59 -2.19 21.66
C ASP A 72 -2.06 -2.12 21.64
N LEU A 73 -1.43 -2.59 22.73
CA LEU A 73 0.02 -2.75 22.84
C LEU A 73 0.48 -4.14 22.35
N GLY A 74 1.75 -4.23 21.97
CA GLY A 74 2.42 -5.51 21.71
C GLY A 74 1.95 -6.23 20.44
N ASN A 75 1.58 -5.48 19.40
CA ASN A 75 1.19 -6.06 18.12
C ASN A 75 2.39 -6.56 17.31
N GLU A 76 3.51 -5.84 17.37
CA GLU A 76 4.67 -6.03 16.49
C GLU A 76 4.26 -5.90 15.01
N LEU A 77 3.77 -4.72 14.63
CA LEU A 77 3.55 -4.42 13.21
C LEU A 77 4.89 -4.54 12.45
N HIS A 78 4.90 -5.34 11.39
CA HIS A 78 6.16 -5.77 10.77
C HIS A 78 6.14 -5.71 9.24
N HIS A 79 5.32 -6.54 8.60
CA HIS A 79 5.12 -6.52 7.15
C HIS A 79 3.64 -6.33 6.87
N PHE A 80 3.33 -5.62 5.80
CA PHE A 80 1.97 -5.31 5.41
C PHE A 80 1.87 -5.13 3.90
N GLY A 81 0.65 -5.06 3.39
CA GLY A 81 0.41 -4.88 1.97
C GLY A 81 -0.97 -4.30 1.69
N TRP A 82 -1.22 -4.03 0.42
CA TRP A 82 -2.51 -3.54 -0.05
C TRP A 82 -3.54 -4.66 -0.17
N ASN A 83 -4.82 -4.35 0.04
CA ASN A 83 -5.94 -5.25 -0.22
C ASN A 83 -6.05 -5.70 -1.68
N ALA A 84 -5.62 -4.84 -2.61
CA ALA A 84 -5.56 -5.12 -4.04
C ALA A 84 -4.33 -4.43 -4.66
N CYS A 85 -3.80 -5.05 -5.71
CA CYS A 85 -2.68 -4.53 -6.48
C CYS A 85 -2.80 -5.00 -7.94
N SER A 86 -1.78 -4.76 -8.76
CA SER A 86 -1.76 -5.11 -10.18
C SER A 86 -2.14 -6.57 -10.50
N SER A 87 -1.95 -7.51 -9.57
CA SER A 87 -2.37 -8.91 -9.76
C SER A 87 -3.88 -9.08 -9.94
N ALA A 88 -4.69 -8.13 -9.47
CA ALA A 88 -6.13 -8.12 -9.72
C ALA A 88 -6.48 -8.07 -11.22
N LEU A 89 -5.56 -7.58 -12.05
CA LEU A 89 -5.73 -7.53 -13.51
C LEU A 89 -5.45 -8.88 -14.19
N ALA A 90 -4.84 -9.83 -13.48
CA ALA A 90 -4.42 -11.13 -14.02
C ALA A 90 -5.50 -12.22 -13.89
N HIS A 91 -6.58 -11.96 -13.12
CA HIS A 91 -7.59 -12.96 -12.79
C HIS A 91 -9.01 -12.43 -12.99
N ALA A 92 -9.92 -13.31 -13.42
CA ALA A 92 -11.34 -12.99 -13.52
C ALA A 92 -11.97 -12.81 -12.13
N GLY A 93 -13.04 -12.02 -12.02
CA GLY A 93 -13.80 -11.80 -10.79
C GLY A 93 -13.43 -10.53 -10.02
N HIS A 94 -12.42 -9.78 -10.46
CA HIS A 94 -12.00 -8.50 -9.86
C HIS A 94 -12.54 -7.29 -10.64
N HIS A 95 -13.87 -7.15 -10.73
CA HIS A 95 -14.51 -6.11 -11.56
C HIS A 95 -14.35 -4.68 -11.02
N HIS A 96 -14.10 -4.55 -9.70
CA HIS A 96 -14.00 -3.27 -9.00
C HIS A 96 -12.81 -3.24 -8.02
N ALA A 97 -11.70 -3.87 -8.38
CA ALA A 97 -10.50 -3.84 -7.54
C ALA A 97 -9.96 -2.41 -7.42
N ALA A 98 -9.66 -2.03 -6.18
CA ALA A 98 -9.02 -0.76 -5.84
C ALA A 98 -8.00 -0.97 -4.72
N ARG A 99 -6.80 -0.41 -4.92
CA ARG A 99 -5.73 -0.28 -3.94
C ARG A 99 -6.13 0.83 -2.96
N ARG A 100 -6.77 0.46 -1.86
CA ARG A 100 -7.37 1.41 -0.90
C ARG A 100 -7.04 1.13 0.55
N TYR A 101 -6.96 -0.14 0.92
CA TYR A 101 -6.75 -0.53 2.31
C TYR A 101 -5.37 -1.11 2.51
N LEU A 102 -4.66 -0.64 3.53
CA LEU A 102 -3.47 -1.31 4.04
C LEU A 102 -3.90 -2.40 5.02
N ILE A 103 -3.54 -3.63 4.70
CA ILE A 103 -3.76 -4.82 5.50
C ILE A 103 -2.50 -5.06 6.32
N VAL A 104 -2.57 -4.78 7.62
CA VAL A 104 -1.42 -4.74 8.54
C VAL A 104 -1.60 -5.77 9.66
N PRO A 105 -1.03 -6.98 9.53
CA PRO A 105 -0.99 -7.96 10.62
C PRO A 105 -0.02 -7.54 11.73
N GLY A 106 -0.40 -7.81 12.98
CA GLY A 106 0.53 -7.85 14.11
C GLY A 106 1.23 -9.20 14.17
N LEU A 107 2.55 -9.22 13.97
CA LEU A 107 3.34 -10.46 13.95
C LEU A 107 3.24 -11.23 15.26
N ARG A 108 3.19 -10.52 16.38
CA ARG A 108 3.14 -11.11 17.74
C ARG A 108 1.73 -11.38 18.19
N SER A 109 0.80 -10.47 17.90
CA SER A 109 -0.56 -10.54 18.41
C SER A 109 -1.50 -11.40 17.56
N SER A 110 -1.14 -11.70 16.31
CA SER A 110 -2.03 -12.30 15.30
C SER A 110 -3.30 -11.49 14.99
N ARG A 111 -3.37 -10.21 15.44
CA ARG A 111 -4.48 -9.31 15.08
C ARG A 111 -4.27 -8.77 13.67
N LEU A 112 -5.37 -8.55 12.96
CA LEU A 112 -5.38 -7.93 11.64
C LEU A 112 -5.94 -6.51 11.74
N HIS A 113 -5.16 -5.54 11.32
CA HIS A 113 -5.56 -4.13 11.26
C HIS A 113 -5.77 -3.72 9.80
N VAL A 114 -6.80 -2.91 9.56
CA VAL A 114 -7.17 -2.44 8.22
C VAL A 114 -7.22 -0.92 8.27
N PHE A 115 -6.28 -0.26 7.58
CA PHE A 115 -6.25 1.19 7.47
C PHE A 115 -6.82 1.62 6.12
N ASP A 116 -7.82 2.50 6.13
CA ASP A 116 -8.37 3.11 4.91
C ASP A 116 -7.51 4.33 4.51
N THR A 117 -7.07 4.37 3.26
CA THR A 117 -6.30 5.49 2.70
C THR A 117 -7.12 6.33 1.72
N GLY A 118 -8.41 6.04 1.57
CA GLY A 118 -9.33 6.88 0.81
C GLY A 118 -9.67 8.18 1.55
N PRO A 119 -10.16 9.21 0.83
CA PRO A 119 -10.73 10.42 1.43
C PRO A 119 -12.04 10.14 2.20
#